data_AF-A0A7S3LGA1-F1
#
_entry.id   AF-A0A7S3LGA1-F1
#
_cell.length_a   1.000
_cell.length_b   1.000
_cell.length_c   1.000
_cell.angle_alpha   90.00
_cell.angle_beta   90.00
_cell.angle_gamma   90.00
#
_symmetry.space_group_name_H-M   'P 1'
#
loop_
_entity.id
_entity.type
_entity.pdbx_description
1 polymer ?
#
loop_
_entity_poly.entity_id
_entity_poly.type
_entity_poly.pdbx_seq_one_letter_code
_entity_poly.pdbx_strand_id
1 'polypeptide(L)'
;VYDFSSGFLPNGVFQRLLCLCVELSSRSGGNTNLKLYENFASIELDQGSPVHLLENKEAQTISVYTEKTHSAQRMLTVIQSMLSKVNHDVMGAGLTWETYVENATTKELVRLSEAQRRKWSPWFHSENQQETEKISSQSVDLDTFLESLS
;
A
#
# COMPACT_ATOMS: atom_id res chain seq x y z
N VAL A 1 -7.84 -0.71 24.53
CA VAL A 1 -7.20 -1.92 23.96
C VAL A 1 -7.86 -2.16 22.63
N TYR A 2 -7.10 -2.16 21.54
CA TYR A 2 -7.62 -2.44 20.20
C TYR A 2 -7.79 -3.96 20.07
N ASP A 3 -9.00 -4.42 19.82
CA ASP A 3 -9.30 -5.84 19.63
C ASP A 3 -9.46 -6.11 18.13
N PHE A 4 -8.58 -6.95 17.60
CA PHE A 4 -8.56 -7.36 16.19
C PHE A 4 -8.97 -8.84 16.02
N SER A 5 -9.40 -9.49 17.09
CA SER A 5 -9.88 -10.88 17.07
C SER A 5 -11.12 -11.07 16.19
N SER A 6 -11.79 -9.96 15.87
CA SER A 6 -12.97 -9.92 15.03
C SER A 6 -12.64 -9.77 13.53
N GLY A 7 -11.37 -9.61 13.13
CA GLY A 7 -10.90 -9.49 11.74
C GLY A 7 -11.13 -10.75 10.89
N PHE A 8 -11.23 -10.61 9.57
CA PHE A 8 -11.12 -11.77 8.67
C PHE A 8 -9.67 -12.16 8.45
N LEU A 9 -8.77 -11.17 8.52
CA LEU A 9 -7.35 -11.42 8.53
C LEU A 9 -7.00 -12.20 9.81
N PRO A 10 -6.16 -13.24 9.72
CA PRO A 10 -5.65 -13.91 10.90
C PRO A 10 -5.05 -12.90 11.87
N ASN A 11 -5.25 -13.16 13.16
CA ASN A 11 -4.73 -12.29 14.23
C ASN A 11 -3.26 -11.94 14.00
N GLY A 12 -2.97 -10.63 13.96
CA GLY A 12 -1.62 -10.12 13.76
C GLY A 12 -1.27 -9.76 12.32
N VAL A 13 -2.03 -10.20 11.31
CA VAL A 13 -1.71 -9.93 9.89
C VAL A 13 -1.92 -8.47 9.53
N PHE A 14 -3.08 -7.91 9.90
CA PHE A 14 -3.34 -6.48 9.72
C PHE A 14 -2.28 -5.66 10.46
N GLN A 15 -1.94 -6.03 11.68
CA GLN A 15 -0.92 -5.37 12.50
C GLN A 15 0.46 -5.43 11.85
N ARG A 16 0.86 -6.57 11.27
CA ARG A 16 2.13 -6.69 10.53
C ARG A 16 2.17 -5.75 9.34
N LEU A 17 1.08 -5.65 8.58
CA LEU A 17 0.96 -4.69 7.49
C LEU A 17 1.16 -3.26 8.00
N LEU A 18 0.50 -2.89 9.11
CA LEU A 18 0.67 -1.58 9.73
C LEU A 18 2.10 -1.32 10.22
N CYS A 19 2.73 -2.30 10.86
CA CYS A 19 4.12 -2.20 11.31
C CYS A 19 5.08 -1.96 10.14
N LEU A 20 4.88 -2.65 9.00
CA LEU A 20 5.67 -2.43 7.79
C LEU A 20 5.50 -1.00 7.24
N CYS A 21 4.27 -0.47 7.28
CA CYS A 21 3.99 0.89 6.86
C CYS A 21 4.65 1.93 7.78
N VAL A 22 4.60 1.71 9.09
CA VAL A 22 5.25 2.57 10.09
C VAL A 22 6.76 2.56 9.94
N GLU A 23 7.36 1.38 9.79
CA GLU A 23 8.80 1.22 9.58
C GLU A 23 9.28 1.90 8.29
N LEU A 24 8.45 1.88 7.23
CA LEU A 24 8.79 2.59 6.01
C LEU A 24 8.71 4.12 6.19
N SER A 25 7.68 4.61 6.89
CA SER A 25 7.51 6.04 7.19
C SER A 25 8.70 6.57 7.99
N SER A 26 9.15 5.81 9.01
CA SER A 26 10.30 6.19 9.86
C SER A 26 11.62 6.26 9.07
N ARG A 27 11.89 5.28 8.20
CA ARG A 27 13.09 5.26 7.33
C ARG A 27 13.13 6.40 6.33
N SER A 28 11.97 6.92 5.94
CA SER A 28 11.86 8.01 4.98
C SER A 28 12.08 9.40 5.61
N GLY A 29 12.42 9.45 6.91
CA GLY A 29 12.52 10.71 7.66
C GLY A 29 11.16 11.40 7.87
N GLY A 30 10.06 10.68 7.61
CA GLY A 30 8.71 11.17 7.77
C GLY A 30 8.31 11.22 9.24
N ASN A 31 7.43 12.17 9.58
CA ASN A 31 6.77 12.16 10.87
C ASN A 31 5.62 11.14 10.78
N THR A 32 5.77 9.97 11.38
CA THR A 32 4.77 8.90 11.24
C THR A 32 3.50 9.25 11.99
N ASN A 33 2.50 9.72 11.26
CA ASN A 33 1.15 9.94 11.77
C ASN A 33 0.31 8.69 11.48
N LEU A 34 0.13 7.86 12.50
CA LEU A 34 -0.70 6.66 12.44
C LEU A 34 -1.98 6.91 13.23
N LYS A 35 -3.13 6.78 12.58
CA LYS A 35 -4.43 6.69 13.23
C LYS A 35 -4.97 5.28 13.06
N LEU A 36 -5.34 4.64 14.15
CA LEU A 36 -5.77 3.26 14.17
C LEU A 36 -7.15 3.14 14.82
N TYR A 37 -8.02 2.39 14.15
CA TYR A 37 -9.37 2.03 14.54
C TYR A 37 -9.56 0.52 14.31
N GLU A 38 -10.69 -0.05 14.72
CA GLU A 38 -10.90 -1.50 14.78
C GLU A 38 -10.59 -2.23 13.46
N ASN A 39 -11.08 -1.71 12.34
CA ASN A 39 -10.86 -2.28 11.00
C ASN A 39 -10.25 -1.27 10.02
N PHE A 40 -9.76 -0.14 10.53
CA PHE A 40 -9.30 0.97 9.70
C PHE A 40 -8.00 1.56 10.23
N ALA A 41 -7.10 1.88 9.32
CA ALA A 41 -5.88 2.61 9.63
C ALA A 41 -5.63 3.70 8.59
N SER A 42 -5.17 4.86 9.07
CA SER A 42 -4.65 5.95 8.25
C SER A 42 -3.19 6.15 8.59
N ILE A 43 -2.33 6.13 7.59
CA ILE A 43 -0.87 6.19 7.74
C ILE A 43 -0.31 7.26 6.82
N GLU A 44 0.40 8.20 7.40
CA GLU A 44 1.16 9.20 6.65
C GLU A 44 2.54 8.63 6.31
N LEU A 45 2.71 8.19 5.06
CA LEU A 45 3.98 7.67 4.54
C LEU A 45 4.89 8.79 4.00
N ASP A 46 4.26 9.89 3.57
CA ASP A 46 4.90 11.10 3.05
C ASP A 46 4.09 12.31 3.54
N GLN A 47 4.75 13.46 3.73
CA GLN A 47 4.12 14.64 4.34
C GLN A 47 2.85 15.06 3.59
N GLY A 48 1.75 15.10 4.34
CA GLY A 48 0.44 15.51 3.89
C GLY A 48 -0.29 14.50 3.01
N SER A 49 0.21 13.28 2.80
CA SER A 49 -0.41 12.31 1.90
C SER A 49 -0.73 11.00 2.62
N PRO A 50 -1.86 10.93 3.34
CA PRO A 50 -2.24 9.70 4.03
C PRO A 50 -2.64 8.61 3.04
N VAL A 51 -2.26 7.38 3.40
CA VAL A 51 -2.83 6.16 2.86
C VAL A 51 -3.72 5.52 3.91
N HIS A 52 -4.86 5.07 3.44
CA HIS A 52 -5.90 4.49 4.25
C HIS A 52 -6.04 3.01 3.92
N LEU A 53 -6.14 2.19 4.95
CA LEU A 53 -6.32 0.75 4.90
C LEU A 53 -7.60 0.41 5.64
N LEU A 54 -8.57 -0.19 4.96
CA LEU A 54 -9.83 -0.61 5.53
C LEU A 54 -10.02 -2.11 5.30
N GLU A 55 -10.16 -2.86 6.38
CA GLU A 55 -10.46 -4.28 6.36
C GLU A 55 -11.97 -4.50 6.21
N ASN A 56 -12.38 -5.18 5.12
CA ASN A 56 -13.77 -5.57 4.87
C ASN A 56 -13.95 -7.06 5.17
N LYS A 57 -14.51 -7.36 6.34
CA LYS A 57 -14.65 -8.73 6.84
C LYS A 57 -15.55 -9.61 5.96
N GLU A 58 -16.68 -9.06 5.53
CA GLU A 58 -17.68 -9.78 4.73
C GLU A 58 -17.15 -10.14 3.33
N ALA A 59 -16.38 -9.22 2.73
CA ALA A 59 -15.83 -9.39 1.39
C ALA A 59 -14.46 -10.09 1.38
N GLN A 60 -13.83 -10.29 2.55
CA GLN A 60 -12.45 -10.77 2.69
C GLN A 60 -11.45 -9.96 1.85
N THR A 61 -11.65 -8.64 1.83
CA THR A 61 -10.84 -7.69 1.05
C THR A 61 -10.23 -6.62 1.95
N ILE A 62 -9.07 -6.10 1.55
CA ILE A 62 -8.53 -4.85 2.08
C ILE A 62 -8.77 -3.73 1.04
N SER A 63 -9.49 -2.69 1.42
CA SER A 63 -9.56 -1.45 0.62
C SER A 63 -8.38 -0.55 0.97
N VAL A 64 -7.60 -0.19 -0.04
CA VAL A 64 -6.49 0.77 0.05
C VAL A 64 -6.92 2.05 -0.65
N TYR A 65 -6.88 3.20 0.02
CA TYR A 65 -7.21 4.47 -0.64
C TYR A 65 -6.31 5.64 -0.23
N THR A 66 -6.17 6.62 -1.10
CA THR A 66 -5.34 7.81 -0.87
C THR A 66 -6.04 9.08 -1.38
N GLU A 67 -5.89 10.16 -0.61
CA GLU A 67 -6.56 11.45 -0.84
C GLU A 67 -5.77 12.38 -1.77
N LYS A 68 -4.48 12.13 -2.00
CA LYS A 68 -3.61 13.01 -2.80
C LYS A 68 -2.89 12.25 -3.90
N THR A 69 -3.12 12.68 -5.15
CA THR A 69 -2.61 12.02 -6.35
C THR A 69 -1.12 12.24 -6.61
N HIS A 70 -0.50 13.27 -6.03
CA HIS A 70 0.85 13.72 -6.40
C HIS A 70 1.96 12.73 -6.01
N SER A 71 1.75 11.93 -4.95
CA SER A 71 2.62 10.82 -4.52
C SER A 71 1.88 9.48 -4.42
N ALA A 72 0.59 9.45 -4.82
CA ALA A 72 -0.27 8.26 -4.77
C ALA A 72 0.36 7.03 -5.41
N GLN A 73 0.96 7.18 -6.60
CA GLN A 73 1.53 6.04 -7.33
C GLN A 73 2.56 5.29 -6.50
N ARG A 74 3.59 5.99 -6.01
CA ARG A 74 4.67 5.37 -5.24
C ARG A 74 4.14 4.71 -3.97
N MET A 75 3.27 5.39 -3.25
CA MET A 75 2.68 4.87 -2.01
C MET A 75 1.82 3.64 -2.26
N LEU A 76 0.96 3.68 -3.28
CA LEU A 76 0.10 2.55 -3.65
C LEU A 76 0.93 1.36 -4.12
N THR A 77 1.97 1.56 -4.94
CA THR A 77 2.88 0.48 -5.36
C THR A 77 3.53 -0.20 -4.17
N VAL A 78 4.04 0.58 -3.22
CA VAL A 78 4.67 0.06 -2.00
C VAL A 78 3.66 -0.76 -1.17
N ILE A 79 2.48 -0.21 -0.91
CA ILE A 79 1.45 -0.88 -0.11
C ILE A 79 0.97 -2.17 -0.80
N GLN A 80 0.79 -2.14 -2.12
CA GLN A 80 0.45 -3.33 -2.90
C GLN A 80 1.56 -4.39 -2.82
N SER A 81 2.84 -4.01 -2.83
CA SER A 81 3.95 -4.93 -2.62
C SER A 81 3.93 -5.56 -1.23
N MET A 82 3.65 -4.77 -0.18
CA MET A 82 3.50 -5.29 1.19
C MET A 82 2.33 -6.27 1.30
N LEU A 83 1.18 -5.93 0.72
CA LEU A 83 0.00 -6.79 0.67
C LEU A 83 0.28 -8.09 -0.08
N SER A 84 0.96 -8.02 -1.22
CA SER A 84 1.37 -9.19 -2.00
C SER A 84 2.30 -10.10 -1.20
N LYS A 85 3.29 -9.52 -0.51
CA LYS A 85 4.21 -10.27 0.35
C LYS A 85 3.47 -10.97 1.49
N VAL A 86 2.59 -10.26 2.20
CA VAL A 86 1.74 -10.82 3.26
C VAL A 86 0.82 -11.92 2.72
N ASN A 87 0.26 -11.73 1.53
CA ASN A 87 -0.61 -12.71 0.88
C ASN A 87 0.14 -14.02 0.60
N HIS A 88 1.36 -13.91 0.08
CA HIS A 88 2.22 -15.05 -0.21
C HIS A 88 2.69 -15.75 1.07
N ASP A 89 3.19 -14.99 2.04
CA ASP A 89 3.87 -15.53 3.23
C ASP A 89 2.90 -16.07 4.29
N VAL A 90 1.69 -15.51 4.39
CA VAL A 90 0.77 -15.80 5.50
C VAL A 90 -0.57 -16.35 5.05
N MET A 91 -1.12 -15.83 3.95
CA MET A 91 -2.48 -16.15 3.51
C MET A 91 -2.54 -17.23 2.43
N GLY A 92 -1.40 -17.73 1.95
CA GLY A 92 -1.35 -18.77 0.91
C GLY A 92 -2.09 -18.38 -0.38
N ALA A 93 -1.98 -17.11 -0.80
CA ALA A 93 -2.70 -16.51 -1.93
C ALA A 93 -4.22 -16.27 -1.73
N GLY A 94 -4.74 -16.37 -0.51
CA GLY A 94 -6.16 -16.13 -0.20
C GLY A 94 -6.57 -14.68 0.06
N LEU A 95 -5.62 -13.74 0.14
CA LEU A 95 -5.92 -12.33 0.37
C LEU A 95 -6.24 -11.60 -0.92
N THR A 96 -7.32 -10.81 -0.90
CA THR A 96 -7.66 -9.88 -1.98
C THR A 96 -7.62 -8.43 -1.48
N TRP A 97 -7.33 -7.50 -2.37
CA TRP A 97 -7.36 -6.07 -2.06
C TRP A 97 -7.82 -5.26 -3.26
N GLU A 98 -8.44 -4.13 -2.95
CA GLU A 98 -8.92 -3.17 -3.92
C GLU A 98 -8.26 -1.82 -3.65
N THR A 99 -7.83 -1.14 -4.70
CA THR A 99 -7.17 0.15 -4.58
C THR A 99 -8.05 1.24 -5.14
N TYR A 100 -8.15 2.35 -4.43
CA TYR A 100 -8.96 3.51 -4.75
C TYR A 100 -8.12 4.78 -4.69
N VAL A 101 -8.49 5.78 -5.49
CA VAL A 101 -7.91 7.11 -5.48
C VAL A 101 -9.02 8.14 -5.40
N GLU A 102 -8.80 9.20 -4.63
CA GLU A 102 -9.75 10.32 -4.60
C GLU A 102 -9.68 11.11 -5.93
N ASN A 103 -10.84 11.34 -6.53
CA ASN A 103 -10.97 12.28 -7.64
C ASN A 103 -10.75 13.71 -7.12
N ALA A 104 -9.75 14.40 -7.67
CA ALA A 104 -9.41 15.76 -7.24
C ALA A 104 -10.55 16.78 -7.38
N THR A 105 -11.46 16.57 -8.33
CA THR A 105 -12.59 17.47 -8.64
C THR A 105 -13.86 17.10 -7.88
N THR A 106 -14.27 15.83 -7.91
CA THR A 106 -15.54 15.38 -7.30
C THR A 106 -15.39 14.95 -5.84
N LYS A 107 -14.15 14.73 -5.37
CA LYS A 107 -13.85 14.15 -4.05
C LYS A 107 -14.40 12.74 -3.82
N GLU A 108 -14.84 12.09 -4.90
CA GLU A 108 -15.28 10.71 -4.85
C GLU A 108 -14.09 9.76 -4.91
N LEU A 109 -14.14 8.68 -4.12
CA LEU A 109 -13.21 7.57 -4.23
C LEU A 109 -13.56 6.71 -5.44
N VAL A 110 -12.60 6.50 -6.33
CA VAL A 110 -12.77 5.70 -7.53
C VAL A 110 -11.72 4.62 -7.59
N ARG A 111 -12.12 3.42 -8.04
CA ARG A 111 -11.20 2.29 -8.20
C ARG A 111 -10.03 2.70 -9.09
N LEU A 112 -8.81 2.33 -8.70
CA LEU A 112 -7.58 2.66 -9.41
C LEU A 112 -7.63 2.19 -10.86
N SER A 113 -8.16 0.98 -11.11
CA SER A 113 -8.33 0.43 -12.46
C SER A 113 -9.25 1.29 -13.34
N GLU A 114 -10.30 1.87 -12.73
CA GLU A 114 -11.18 2.78 -13.42
C GLU A 114 -10.52 4.15 -13.65
N ALA A 115 -9.81 4.69 -12.66
CA ALA A 115 -9.07 5.94 -12.78
C ALA A 115 -7.97 5.86 -13.87
N GLN A 116 -7.30 4.70 -13.98
CA GLN A 116 -6.34 4.38 -15.04
C GLN A 116 -7.00 4.37 -16.42
N ARG A 117 -8.12 3.62 -16.56
CA ARG A 117 -8.90 3.56 -17.81
C ARG A 117 -9.37 4.94 -18.26
N ARG A 118 -9.80 5.78 -17.31
CA ARG A 118 -10.27 7.15 -17.56
C ARG A 118 -9.15 8.19 -17.59
N LYS A 119 -7.89 7.79 -17.42
CA LYS A 119 -6.72 8.66 -17.61
C LYS A 119 -6.67 9.86 -16.65
N TRP A 120 -7.18 9.71 -15.43
CA TRP A 120 -7.44 10.79 -14.47
C TRP A 120 -6.23 11.47 -13.82
N SER A 121 -5.04 10.91 -13.94
CA SER A 121 -3.83 11.47 -13.35
C SER A 121 -2.67 11.47 -14.34
N PRO A 122 -1.81 12.51 -14.33
CA PRO A 122 -0.68 12.63 -15.25
C PRO A 122 0.29 11.45 -15.20
N TRP A 123 0.43 10.82 -14.03
CA TRP A 123 1.31 9.67 -13.84
C TRP A 123 0.79 8.35 -14.43
N PHE A 124 -0.48 8.30 -14.88
CA PHE A 124 -0.95 7.22 -15.76
C PHE A 124 -0.44 7.36 -17.20
N HIS A 125 0.00 8.57 -17.58
CA HIS A 125 0.47 8.91 -18.93
C HIS A 125 1.99 8.99 -19.02
N SER A 126 2.73 8.62 -17.96
CA SER A 126 4.18 8.65 -18.05
C SER A 126 4.64 7.61 -19.08
N GLU A 127 5.10 8.11 -20.23
CA GLU A 127 5.75 7.35 -21.31
C GLU A 127 7.05 6.65 -20.86
N ASN A 128 7.42 6.78 -19.57
CA ASN A 128 8.54 6.08 -18.94
C ASN A 128 8.27 4.59 -18.64
N GLN A 129 7.13 4.03 -19.07
CA GLN A 129 6.92 2.58 -19.04
C GLN A 129 7.96 1.80 -19.88
N GLN A 130 8.66 2.44 -20.83
CA GLN A 130 9.78 1.81 -21.54
C GLN A 130 11.14 1.89 -20.82
N GLU A 131 11.33 2.77 -19.82
CA GLU A 131 12.58 2.82 -19.05
C GLU A 131 12.52 2.02 -17.74
N THR A 132 11.33 1.70 -17.23
CA THR A 132 11.21 0.88 -16.01
C THR A 132 11.31 -0.62 -16.27
N GLU A 133 11.09 -1.09 -17.50
CA GLU A 133 11.45 -2.46 -17.92
C GLU A 133 12.96 -2.66 -18.13
N LYS A 134 13.76 -1.58 -18.06
CA LYS A 134 15.22 -1.62 -18.02
C LYS A 134 15.80 -1.40 -16.62
N ILE A 135 14.99 -1.41 -15.56
CA ILE A 135 15.50 -1.66 -14.21
C ILE A 135 15.59 -3.17 -14.05
N SER A 136 16.67 -3.70 -14.64
CA SER A 136 17.43 -4.86 -14.18
C SER A 136 16.61 -6.05 -13.66
N SER A 137 16.43 -7.03 -14.54
CA SER A 137 16.26 -8.45 -14.22
C SER A 137 17.46 -9.07 -13.47
N GLN A 138 18.25 -8.29 -12.74
CA GLN A 138 19.17 -8.84 -11.75
C GLN A 138 18.37 -9.09 -10.48
N SER A 139 18.02 -10.35 -10.26
CA SER A 139 17.77 -10.84 -8.91
C SER A 139 18.95 -10.43 -8.04
N VAL A 140 18.74 -9.50 -7.11
CA VAL A 140 19.71 -9.26 -6.04
C VAL A 140 19.67 -10.52 -5.20
N ASP A 141 20.72 -11.33 -5.32
CA ASP A 141 20.93 -12.49 -4.47
C ASP A 141 20.94 -12.03 -3.01
N LEU A 142 20.10 -12.65 -2.20
CA LEU A 142 19.83 -12.22 -0.83
C LEU A 142 21.11 -12.25 0.01
N ASP A 143 22.00 -13.20 -0.27
CA ASP A 143 23.29 -13.35 0.40
C ASP A 143 24.24 -12.18 0.07
N THR A 144 24.22 -11.70 -1.18
CA THR A 144 25.02 -10.53 -1.59
C THR A 144 24.54 -9.23 -0.93
N PHE A 145 23.23 -9.09 -0.74
CA PHE A 145 22.67 -7.93 -0.03
C PHE A 145 23.05 -7.94 1.45
N LEU A 146 23.03 -9.11 2.10
CA LEU A 146 23.36 -9.24 3.52
C LEU A 146 24.84 -9.01 3.81
N GLU A 147 25.75 -9.43 2.93
CA GLU A 147 27.19 -9.14 3.05
C GLU A 147 27.52 -7.66 2.84
N SER A 148 26.71 -6.91 2.09
CA SER A 148 26.93 -5.47 1.88
C SER A 148 26.62 -4.61 3.12
N LEU A 149 26.02 -5.20 4.15
CA LEU A 149 25.64 -4.53 5.40
C LEU A 149 26.61 -4.80 6.56
N SER A 150 27.65 -5.61 6.35
CA SER A 150 28.75 -5.86 7.30
C SER A 150 30.00 -5.04 6.99
#